data_AF-A0A3B8WQQ8-F1
#
_entry.id   AF-A0A3B8WQQ8-F1
#
_cell.length_a   1.000
_cell.length_b   1.000
_cell.length_c   1.000
_cell.angle_alpha   90.00
_cell.angle_beta   90.00
_cell.angle_gamma   90.00
#
_symmetry.space_group_name_H-M   'P 1'
#
loop_
_entity.id
_entity.type
_entity.pdbx_description
1 polymer ?
#
loop_
_entity_poly.entity_id
_entity_poly.type
_entity_poly.pdbx_seq_one_letter_code
_entity_poly.pdbx_strand_id
1 'polypeptide(L)'
;MAHSDAFVRQRRRLLLGATALGAAGALAWLRPEARRDGHHPYFQALDAALSKARLATPTLVLDQARLEHNLSALNSHLNGEYHYRIVVKSLPSLPLLQRIMAATGSNRLMVFHQPFLNTVAETLPQADVLMGKPLPVAAVDRFYQQLISSTSGFRPEQQLQWLVDSRQRLEAYEGFARAQQRRLRINLEIDVGLHRGGFTDTGDLARVLTMIERSPWLSFSGFM
;
A
#
# COMPACT_ATOMS: atom_id res chain seq x y z
N MET A 1 -9.85 69.16 -32.49
CA MET A 1 -10.66 69.26 -31.24
C MET A 1 -11.82 68.28 -31.37
N ALA A 2 -11.62 67.04 -30.90
CA ALA A 2 -11.93 66.60 -29.53
C ALA A 2 -13.32 65.93 -29.36
N HIS A 3 -14.05 65.59 -30.43
CA HIS A 3 -15.37 64.95 -30.30
C HIS A 3 -15.53 63.53 -30.86
N SER A 4 -14.55 62.94 -31.58
CA SER A 4 -14.70 61.59 -32.16
C SER A 4 -14.13 60.45 -31.30
N ASP A 5 -13.00 60.67 -30.61
CA ASP A 5 -12.32 59.60 -29.85
C ASP A 5 -12.95 59.24 -28.50
N ALA A 6 -13.75 60.14 -27.92
CA ALA A 6 -14.43 59.91 -26.65
C ALA A 6 -15.59 58.90 -26.79
N PHE A 7 -16.30 58.95 -27.92
CA PHE A 7 -17.49 58.12 -28.14
C PHE A 7 -17.14 56.64 -28.42
N VAL A 8 -16.03 56.40 -29.13
CA VAL A 8 -15.53 55.04 -29.42
C VAL A 8 -14.96 54.37 -28.16
N ARG A 9 -14.31 55.14 -27.27
CA ARG A 9 -13.79 54.62 -25.98
C ARG A 9 -14.89 54.24 -25.01
N GLN A 10 -16.00 55.00 -24.97
CA GLN A 10 -17.13 54.73 -24.07
C GLN A 10 -17.92 53.48 -24.47
N ARG A 11 -18.11 53.23 -25.78
CA ARG A 11 -18.73 51.98 -26.28
C ARG A 11 -17.87 50.74 -26.04
N ARG A 12 -16.54 50.84 -26.17
CA ARG A 12 -15.63 49.72 -25.84
C ARG A 12 -15.64 49.38 -24.35
N ARG A 13 -15.74 50.36 -23.45
CA ARG A 13 -15.88 50.12 -22.00
C ARG A 13 -17.21 49.49 -21.61
N LEU A 14 -18.31 49.88 -22.26
CA LEU A 14 -19.63 49.27 -22.06
C LEU A 14 -19.69 47.82 -22.60
N LEU A 15 -19.10 47.55 -23.77
CA LEU A 15 -19.02 46.20 -24.33
C LEU A 15 -18.09 45.28 -23.55
N LEU A 16 -16.96 45.79 -23.02
CA LEU A 16 -16.06 45.04 -22.14
C LEU A 16 -16.66 44.79 -20.74
N GLY A 17 -17.49 45.72 -20.23
CA GLY A 17 -18.23 45.52 -18.97
C GLY A 17 -19.35 44.47 -19.10
N ALA A 18 -20.02 44.44 -20.25
CA ALA A 18 -21.09 43.48 -20.53
C ALA A 18 -20.56 42.04 -20.74
N THR A 19 -19.39 41.87 -21.37
CA THR A 19 -18.77 40.54 -21.54
C THR A 19 -18.21 39.99 -20.23
N ALA A 20 -17.68 40.82 -19.34
CA ALA A 20 -17.20 40.39 -18.03
C ALA A 20 -18.32 39.89 -17.10
N LEU A 21 -19.50 40.56 -17.11
CA LEU A 21 -20.67 40.14 -16.34
C LEU A 21 -21.35 38.90 -16.94
N GLY A 22 -21.44 38.80 -18.27
CA GLY A 22 -21.98 37.62 -18.95
C GLY A 22 -21.13 36.37 -18.76
N ALA A 23 -19.81 36.50 -18.80
CA ALA A 23 -18.88 35.38 -18.54
C ALA A 23 -18.91 34.92 -17.07
N ALA A 24 -18.99 35.84 -16.10
CA ALA A 24 -19.11 35.48 -14.69
C ALA A 24 -20.45 34.79 -14.36
N GLY A 25 -21.56 35.25 -14.97
CA GLY A 25 -22.88 34.62 -14.85
C GLY A 25 -22.93 33.22 -15.48
N ALA A 26 -22.33 33.06 -16.66
CA ALA A 26 -22.24 31.76 -17.33
C ALA A 26 -21.35 30.76 -16.56
N LEU A 27 -20.24 31.21 -15.97
CA LEU A 27 -19.39 30.40 -15.09
C LEU A 27 -20.08 30.01 -13.77
N ALA A 28 -20.95 30.86 -13.24
CA ALA A 28 -21.75 30.55 -12.06
C ALA A 28 -22.88 29.53 -12.36
N TRP A 29 -23.46 29.57 -13.57
CA TRP A 29 -24.42 28.59 -14.06
C TRP A 29 -23.80 27.23 -14.42
N LEU A 30 -22.53 27.24 -14.83
CA LEU A 30 -21.73 26.02 -15.08
C LEU A 30 -21.11 25.44 -13.82
N ARG A 31 -21.17 26.13 -12.68
CA ARG A 31 -20.78 25.54 -11.40
C ARG A 31 -21.83 24.48 -11.05
N PRO A 32 -21.45 23.19 -10.95
CA PRO A 32 -22.37 22.19 -10.44
C PRO A 32 -22.88 22.68 -9.08
N GLU A 33 -24.18 22.58 -8.84
CA GLU A 33 -24.73 22.93 -7.54
C GLU A 33 -23.92 22.18 -6.48
N ALA A 34 -23.33 22.93 -5.55
CA ALA A 34 -22.68 22.33 -4.41
C ALA A 34 -23.73 21.42 -3.75
N ARG A 35 -23.46 20.11 -3.69
CA ARG A 35 -24.35 19.12 -3.06
C ARG A 35 -24.83 19.71 -1.73
N ARG A 36 -26.11 20.06 -1.68
CA ARG A 36 -26.77 20.62 -0.49
C ARG A 36 -27.34 19.53 0.41
N ASP A 37 -27.27 18.27 -0.02
CA ASP A 37 -27.52 17.13 0.84
C ASP A 37 -26.54 17.24 2.00
N GLY A 38 -27.05 17.54 3.19
CA GLY A 38 -26.23 17.64 4.39
C GLY A 38 -25.37 16.39 4.56
N HIS A 39 -24.30 16.49 5.35
CA HIS A 39 -23.41 15.35 5.57
C HIS A 39 -24.21 14.10 5.98
N HIS A 40 -23.88 12.94 5.42
CA HIS A 40 -24.50 11.67 5.83
C HIS A 40 -24.50 11.56 7.36
N PRO A 41 -25.57 11.06 8.03
CA PRO A 41 -25.71 11.09 9.49
C PRO A 41 -24.49 10.56 10.25
N TYR A 42 -23.82 9.55 9.69
CA TYR A 42 -22.52 9.06 10.16
C TYR A 42 -21.47 10.17 10.36
N PHE A 43 -21.24 11.03 9.36
CA PHE A 43 -20.25 12.11 9.45
C PHE A 43 -20.71 13.25 10.35
N GLN A 44 -22.02 13.50 10.44
CA GLN A 44 -22.56 14.46 11.41
C GLN A 44 -22.28 14.01 12.85
N ALA A 45 -22.47 12.71 13.14
CA ALA A 45 -22.17 12.15 14.46
C ALA A 45 -20.67 12.23 14.79
N LEU A 46 -19.79 12.00 13.80
CA LEU A 46 -18.35 12.17 13.96
C LEU A 46 -17.97 13.62 14.25
N ASP A 47 -18.50 14.58 13.48
CA ASP A 47 -18.24 16.01 13.68
C ASP A 47 -18.69 16.49 15.07
N ALA A 48 -19.87 16.06 15.51
CA ALA A 48 -20.37 16.32 16.86
C ALA A 48 -19.47 15.71 17.95
N ALA A 49 -18.99 14.47 17.76
CA ALA A 49 -18.10 13.79 18.70
C ALA A 49 -16.73 14.49 18.79
N LEU A 50 -16.14 14.88 17.66
CA LEU A 50 -14.87 15.61 17.61
C LEU A 50 -14.99 16.98 18.28
N SER A 51 -16.07 17.71 17.99
CA SER A 51 -16.38 19.00 18.60
C SER A 51 -16.54 18.88 20.12
N LYS A 52 -17.30 17.88 20.59
CA LYS A 52 -17.46 17.58 22.03
C LYS A 52 -16.13 17.24 22.71
N ALA A 53 -15.26 16.50 22.01
CA ALA A 53 -13.92 16.16 22.48
C ALA A 53 -12.92 17.33 22.37
N ARG A 54 -13.33 18.48 21.81
CA ARG A 54 -12.47 19.65 21.52
C ARG A 54 -11.28 19.32 20.61
N LEU A 55 -11.44 18.35 19.73
CA LEU A 55 -10.45 17.99 18.71
C LEU A 55 -10.65 18.90 17.48
N ALA A 56 -9.93 20.02 17.45
CA ALA A 56 -10.06 21.07 16.43
C ALA A 56 -8.90 21.11 15.42
N THR A 57 -8.16 20.02 15.27
CA THR A 57 -7.03 19.87 14.33
C THR A 57 -7.26 18.66 13.41
N PRO A 58 -6.53 18.52 12.29
CA PRO A 58 -6.58 17.30 11.48
C PRO A 58 -6.39 16.06 12.36
N THR A 59 -7.41 15.20 12.38
CA THR A 59 -7.51 14.06 13.31
C THR A 59 -7.84 12.81 12.50
N LEU A 60 -7.04 11.76 12.67
CA LEU A 60 -7.36 10.44 12.13
C LEU A 60 -8.35 9.75 13.05
N VAL A 61 -9.54 9.41 12.53
CA VAL A 61 -10.56 8.66 13.27
C VAL A 61 -10.59 7.22 12.75
N LEU A 62 -10.54 6.27 13.67
CA LEU A 62 -10.68 4.85 13.38
C LEU A 62 -12.04 4.36 13.90
N ASP A 63 -12.93 4.00 12.99
CA ASP A 63 -14.19 3.34 13.35
C ASP A 63 -13.93 1.86 13.64
N GLN A 64 -13.79 1.56 14.93
CA GLN A 64 -13.52 0.20 15.39
C GLN A 64 -14.69 -0.76 15.16
N ALA A 65 -15.93 -0.27 15.22
CA ALA A 65 -17.11 -1.10 15.03
C ALA A 65 -17.23 -1.55 13.57
N ARG A 66 -16.96 -0.64 12.63
CA ARG A 66 -16.88 -1.00 11.20
C ARG A 66 -15.72 -1.92 10.89
N LEU A 67 -14.56 -1.73 11.54
CA LEU A 67 -13.44 -2.66 11.40
C LEU A 67 -13.85 -4.08 11.80
N GLU A 68 -14.46 -4.25 12.98
CA GLU A 68 -14.92 -5.57 13.45
C GLU A 68 -16.00 -6.17 12.56
N HIS A 69 -16.96 -5.38 12.09
CA HIS A 69 -17.96 -5.84 11.14
C HIS A 69 -17.33 -6.38 9.85
N ASN A 70 -16.36 -5.66 9.30
CA ASN A 70 -15.64 -6.10 8.10
C ASN A 70 -14.81 -7.36 8.34
N LEU A 71 -14.19 -7.49 9.52
CA LEU A 71 -13.44 -8.69 9.90
C LEU A 71 -14.36 -9.90 10.05
N SER A 72 -15.54 -9.73 10.65
CA SER A 72 -16.56 -10.79 10.72
C SER A 72 -17.01 -11.21 9.33
N ALA A 73 -17.31 -10.26 8.43
CA ALA A 73 -17.70 -10.56 7.06
C ALA A 73 -16.60 -11.30 6.30
N LEU A 74 -15.34 -10.84 6.43
CA LEU A 74 -14.18 -11.51 5.85
C LEU A 74 -14.05 -12.96 6.35
N ASN A 75 -14.11 -13.17 7.67
CA ASN A 75 -13.98 -14.50 8.25
C ASN A 75 -15.10 -15.45 7.77
N SER A 76 -16.34 -14.96 7.66
CA SER A 76 -17.45 -15.73 7.11
C SER A 76 -17.20 -16.14 5.66
N HIS A 77 -16.61 -15.27 4.84
CA HIS A 77 -16.24 -15.60 3.46
C HIS A 77 -15.05 -16.57 3.37
N LEU A 78 -14.06 -16.43 4.26
CA LEU A 78 -12.91 -17.32 4.28
C LEU A 78 -13.29 -18.74 4.70
N ASN A 79 -14.26 -18.87 5.64
CA ASN A 79 -14.82 -20.12 6.13
C ASN A 79 -13.77 -21.20 6.51
N GLY A 80 -12.57 -20.78 6.89
CA GLY A 80 -11.44 -21.68 7.19
C GLY A 80 -10.78 -22.36 5.97
N GLU A 81 -11.25 -22.10 4.76
CA GLU A 81 -10.77 -22.78 3.53
C GLU A 81 -9.50 -22.14 2.94
N TYR A 82 -9.22 -20.89 3.30
CA TYR A 82 -8.10 -20.13 2.74
C TYR A 82 -7.08 -19.69 3.78
N HIS A 83 -5.80 -19.77 3.41
CA HIS A 83 -4.71 -19.18 4.18
C HIS A 83 -4.62 -17.67 3.97
N TYR A 84 -5.52 -16.93 4.65
CA TYR A 84 -5.58 -15.49 4.57
C TYR A 84 -4.23 -14.83 4.93
N ARG A 85 -3.79 -13.87 4.11
CA ARG A 85 -2.59 -13.05 4.34
C ARG A 85 -2.97 -11.58 4.41
N ILE A 86 -2.60 -10.91 5.49
CA ILE A 86 -2.91 -9.50 5.76
C ILE A 86 -1.95 -8.61 4.99
N VAL A 87 -2.47 -7.77 4.10
CA VAL A 87 -1.66 -6.85 3.27
C VAL A 87 -1.44 -5.53 4.01
N VAL A 88 -0.18 -5.20 4.35
CA VAL A 88 0.13 -4.10 5.29
C VAL A 88 0.38 -2.75 4.62
N LYS A 89 0.31 -2.64 3.29
CA LYS A 89 0.64 -1.42 2.53
C LYS A 89 -0.09 -0.17 3.00
N SER A 90 -1.36 -0.33 3.38
CA SER A 90 -2.24 0.76 3.85
C SER A 90 -2.38 0.80 5.37
N LEU A 91 -1.69 -0.10 6.10
CA LEU A 91 -1.86 -0.29 7.53
C LEU A 91 -0.52 -0.56 8.26
N PRO A 92 0.44 0.38 8.24
CA PRO A 92 1.69 0.23 8.98
C PRO A 92 1.51 0.52 10.48
N SER A 93 0.48 -0.06 11.12
CA SER A 93 0.17 0.10 12.53
C SER A 93 0.18 -1.26 13.22
N LEU A 94 1.22 -1.51 14.03
CA LEU A 94 1.38 -2.77 14.75
C LEU A 94 0.18 -3.13 15.64
N PRO A 95 -0.40 -2.22 16.45
CA PRO A 95 -1.58 -2.56 17.26
C PRO A 95 -2.80 -2.97 16.42
N LEU A 96 -3.02 -2.30 15.28
CA LEU A 96 -4.10 -2.67 14.36
C LEU A 96 -3.82 -4.00 13.67
N LEU A 97 -2.57 -4.26 13.27
CA LEU A 97 -2.19 -5.56 12.72
C LEU A 97 -2.40 -6.69 13.75
N GLN A 98 -1.96 -6.52 14.99
CA GLN A 98 -2.19 -7.49 16.06
C GLN A 98 -3.68 -7.78 16.27
N ARG A 99 -4.52 -6.74 16.22
CA ARG A 99 -5.99 -6.90 16.30
C ARG A 99 -6.54 -7.71 15.13
N ILE A 100 -6.14 -7.42 13.90
CA ILE A 100 -6.58 -8.17 12.72
C ILE A 100 -6.07 -9.62 12.76
N MET A 101 -4.81 -9.82 13.17
CA MET A 101 -4.23 -11.15 13.35
C MET A 101 -5.03 -11.96 14.37
N ALA A 102 -5.40 -11.36 15.51
CA ALA A 102 -6.22 -12.01 16.52
C ALA A 102 -7.64 -12.33 16.00
N ALA A 103 -8.28 -11.38 15.32
CA ALA A 103 -9.64 -11.54 14.81
C ALA A 103 -9.74 -12.57 13.68
N THR A 104 -8.71 -12.70 12.84
CA THR A 104 -8.70 -13.64 11.70
C THR A 104 -7.97 -14.95 11.98
N GLY A 105 -7.27 -15.04 13.11
CA GLY A 105 -6.36 -16.15 13.43
C GLY A 105 -5.13 -16.26 12.51
N SER A 106 -4.92 -15.29 11.61
CA SER A 106 -3.79 -15.33 10.68
C SER A 106 -2.55 -14.68 11.26
N ASN A 107 -1.40 -15.34 11.11
CA ASN A 107 -0.08 -14.76 11.33
C ASN A 107 0.64 -14.39 10.02
N ARG A 108 -0.04 -14.51 8.87
CA ARG A 108 0.55 -14.26 7.55
C ARG A 108 0.43 -12.79 7.17
N LEU A 109 1.54 -12.13 6.91
CA LEU A 109 1.62 -10.72 6.54
C LEU A 109 2.21 -10.58 5.14
N MET A 110 1.74 -9.59 4.38
CA MET A 110 2.40 -9.12 3.16
C MET A 110 2.97 -7.73 3.38
N VAL A 111 4.30 -7.61 3.35
CA VAL A 111 5.05 -6.38 3.70
C VAL A 111 5.72 -5.78 2.47
N PHE A 112 5.77 -4.44 2.37
CA PHE A 112 6.23 -3.75 1.15
C PHE A 112 7.50 -2.92 1.36
N HIS A 113 7.96 -2.73 2.60
CA HIS A 113 9.01 -1.77 2.92
C HIS A 113 9.96 -2.34 3.97
N GLN A 114 11.28 -2.25 3.73
CA GLN A 114 12.30 -2.87 4.58
C GLN A 114 12.28 -2.36 6.03
N PRO A 115 12.26 -1.03 6.31
CA PRO A 115 12.19 -0.56 7.70
C PRO A 115 10.99 -1.13 8.48
N PHE A 116 9.83 -1.25 7.82
CA PHE A 116 8.66 -1.83 8.47
C PHE A 116 8.77 -3.36 8.64
N LEU A 117 9.42 -4.05 7.69
CA LEU A 117 9.77 -5.46 7.84
C LEU A 117 10.61 -5.70 9.10
N ASN A 118 11.60 -4.84 9.38
CA ASN A 118 12.39 -4.95 10.62
C ASN A 118 11.54 -4.72 11.86
N THR A 119 10.64 -3.74 11.85
CA THR A 119 9.67 -3.53 12.94
C THR A 119 8.77 -4.75 13.16
N VAL A 120 8.30 -5.40 12.09
CA VAL A 120 7.52 -6.64 12.15
C VAL A 120 8.36 -7.79 12.72
N ALA A 121 9.58 -7.99 12.23
CA ALA A 121 10.47 -9.04 12.75
C ALA A 121 10.79 -8.84 14.24
N GLU A 122 10.96 -7.60 14.70
CA GLU A 122 11.19 -7.28 16.11
C GLU A 122 9.96 -7.57 16.98
N THR A 123 8.79 -7.07 16.54
CA THR A 123 7.60 -6.99 17.41
C THR A 123 6.64 -8.17 17.25
N LEU A 124 6.70 -8.87 16.12
CA LEU A 124 5.84 -10.00 15.77
C LEU A 124 6.70 -11.19 15.33
N PRO A 125 7.53 -11.75 16.22
CA PRO A 125 8.49 -12.79 15.86
C PRO A 125 7.85 -14.08 15.34
N GLN A 126 6.53 -14.26 15.51
CA GLN A 126 5.73 -15.38 15.00
C GLN A 126 5.14 -15.16 13.60
N ALA A 127 5.31 -13.98 13.00
CA ALA A 127 4.72 -13.65 11.71
C ALA A 127 5.31 -14.49 10.57
N ASP A 128 4.50 -14.95 9.63
CA ASP A 128 4.93 -15.45 8.32
C ASP A 128 4.84 -14.29 7.34
N VAL A 129 5.95 -13.82 6.83
CA VAL A 129 6.03 -12.62 6.00
C VAL A 129 6.35 -12.98 4.56
N LEU A 130 5.54 -12.44 3.64
CA LEU A 130 5.82 -12.41 2.21
C LEU A 130 6.06 -10.97 1.80
N MET A 131 7.15 -10.70 1.10
CA MET A 131 7.36 -9.39 0.50
C MET A 131 6.35 -9.19 -0.63
N GLY A 132 5.61 -8.08 -0.61
CA GLY A 132 4.63 -7.72 -1.64
C GLY A 132 5.21 -6.91 -2.80
N LYS A 133 6.52 -6.68 -2.79
CA LYS A 133 7.28 -6.13 -3.92
C LYS A 133 8.73 -6.60 -3.87
N PRO A 134 9.38 -6.81 -5.02
CA PRO A 134 10.81 -7.12 -5.05
C PRO A 134 11.60 -5.95 -4.46
N LEU A 135 12.58 -6.25 -3.60
CA LEU A 135 13.45 -5.24 -3.01
C LEU A 135 14.83 -5.24 -3.69
N PRO A 136 15.50 -4.08 -3.83
CA PRO A 136 16.91 -4.05 -4.15
C PRO A 136 17.73 -4.88 -3.15
N VAL A 137 18.78 -5.56 -3.61
CA VAL A 137 19.61 -6.42 -2.75
C VAL A 137 20.22 -5.66 -1.57
N ALA A 138 20.53 -4.38 -1.74
CA ALA A 138 21.00 -3.51 -0.64
C ALA A 138 19.97 -3.35 0.49
N ALA A 139 18.67 -3.40 0.18
CA ALA A 139 17.62 -3.39 1.21
C ALA A 139 17.50 -4.76 1.89
N VAL A 140 17.72 -5.86 1.16
CA VAL A 140 17.81 -7.20 1.76
C VAL A 140 18.97 -7.26 2.77
N ASP A 141 20.15 -6.81 2.37
CA ASP A 141 21.33 -6.73 3.24
C ASP A 141 21.07 -5.88 4.49
N ARG A 142 20.49 -4.69 4.32
CA ARG A 142 20.11 -3.83 5.44
C ARG A 142 19.14 -4.49 6.42
N PHE A 143 18.15 -5.25 5.92
CA PHE A 143 17.24 -6.01 6.79
C PHE A 143 18.01 -6.96 7.71
N TYR A 144 18.95 -7.74 7.15
CA TYR A 144 19.72 -8.71 7.92
C TYR A 144 20.71 -8.05 8.88
N GLN A 145 21.36 -6.96 8.48
CA GLN A 145 22.23 -6.19 9.37
C GLN A 145 21.48 -5.67 10.61
N GLN A 146 20.26 -5.17 10.42
CA GLN A 146 19.43 -4.71 11.53
C GLN A 146 18.86 -5.87 12.37
N LEU A 147 18.59 -7.02 11.74
CA LEU A 147 18.11 -8.21 12.45
C LEU A 147 19.19 -8.82 13.36
N ILE A 148 20.47 -8.75 13.00
CA ILE A 148 21.57 -9.26 13.86
C ILE A 148 21.60 -8.53 15.22
N SER A 149 21.26 -7.25 15.24
CA SER A 149 21.20 -6.44 16.45
C SER A 149 19.90 -6.62 17.24
N SER A 150 18.94 -7.39 16.71
CA SER A 150 17.66 -7.67 17.35
C SER A 150 17.79 -8.78 18.39
N THR A 151 16.95 -8.73 19.42
CA THR A 151 16.78 -9.85 20.37
C THR A 151 15.54 -10.68 20.08
N SER A 152 14.86 -10.42 18.96
CA SER A 152 13.63 -11.11 18.62
C SER A 152 13.87 -12.56 18.20
N GLY A 153 12.86 -13.41 18.43
CA GLY A 153 12.87 -14.81 18.00
C GLY A 153 12.55 -15.02 16.51
N PHE A 154 12.53 -13.97 15.68
CA PHE A 154 12.13 -14.08 14.28
C PHE A 154 13.20 -14.82 13.46
N ARG A 155 12.77 -15.88 12.75
CA ARG A 155 13.62 -16.75 11.95
C ARG A 155 13.36 -16.54 10.46
N PRO A 156 14.08 -15.61 9.79
CA PRO A 156 13.81 -15.26 8.39
C PRO A 156 13.91 -16.45 7.44
N GLU A 157 14.78 -17.42 7.72
CA GLU A 157 14.94 -18.65 6.93
C GLU A 157 13.70 -19.56 6.97
N GLN A 158 12.80 -19.36 7.94
CA GLN A 158 11.55 -20.10 8.09
C GLN A 158 10.33 -19.23 7.75
N GLN A 159 10.43 -17.93 8.01
CA GLN A 159 9.27 -17.04 8.09
C GLN A 159 9.25 -15.97 7.02
N LEU A 160 10.36 -15.66 6.35
CA LEU A 160 10.44 -14.55 5.39
C LEU A 160 10.61 -15.05 3.96
N GLN A 161 9.61 -14.77 3.14
CA GLN A 161 9.57 -15.06 1.71
C GLN A 161 9.90 -13.79 0.92
N TRP A 162 11.01 -13.81 0.20
CA TRP A 162 11.45 -12.72 -0.65
C TRP A 162 10.83 -12.83 -2.03
N LEU A 163 10.18 -11.76 -2.49
CA LEU A 163 9.58 -11.70 -3.82
C LEU A 163 10.65 -11.46 -4.88
N VAL A 164 10.59 -12.26 -5.93
CA VAL A 164 11.47 -12.20 -7.09
C VAL A 164 10.61 -12.14 -8.34
N ASP A 165 10.85 -11.11 -9.15
CA ASP A 165 10.10 -10.77 -10.36
C ASP A 165 10.89 -11.05 -11.66
N SER A 166 12.17 -11.39 -11.52
CA SER A 166 13.09 -11.51 -12.65
C SER A 166 14.29 -12.41 -12.30
N ARG A 167 14.91 -12.98 -13.34
CA ARG A 167 16.14 -13.77 -13.20
C ARG A 167 17.27 -12.94 -12.57
N GLN A 168 17.44 -11.69 -13.01
CA GLN A 168 18.46 -10.78 -12.47
C GLN A 168 18.28 -10.55 -10.97
N ARG A 169 17.03 -10.41 -10.50
CA ARG A 169 16.73 -10.29 -9.07
C ARG A 169 17.10 -11.55 -8.31
N LEU A 170 16.81 -12.74 -8.87
CA LEU A 170 17.21 -14.02 -8.27
C LEU A 170 18.72 -14.12 -8.11
N GLU A 171 19.49 -13.83 -9.16
CA GLU A 171 20.95 -13.91 -9.16
C GLU A 171 21.56 -12.95 -8.12
N ALA A 172 21.01 -11.74 -7.99
CA ALA A 172 21.43 -10.78 -6.96
C ALA A 172 21.16 -11.32 -5.55
N TYR A 173 20.00 -11.93 -5.33
CA TYR A 173 19.63 -12.52 -4.03
C TYR A 173 20.48 -13.74 -3.69
N GLU A 174 20.77 -14.60 -4.67
CA GLU A 174 21.66 -15.75 -4.50
C GLU A 174 23.10 -15.31 -4.16
N GLY A 175 23.61 -14.30 -4.87
CA GLY A 175 24.93 -13.73 -4.59
C GLY A 175 25.05 -13.21 -3.16
N PHE A 176 24.02 -12.51 -2.68
CA PHE A 176 23.90 -12.08 -1.29
C PHE A 176 23.82 -13.26 -0.32
N ALA A 177 22.94 -14.22 -0.60
CA ALA A 177 22.70 -15.39 0.24
C ALA A 177 23.99 -16.21 0.46
N ARG A 178 24.76 -16.41 -0.62
CA ARG A 178 26.07 -17.05 -0.58
C ARG A 178 27.09 -16.26 0.24
N ALA A 179 27.17 -14.94 0.01
CA ALA A 179 28.13 -14.07 0.71
C ALA A 179 27.87 -14.02 2.23
N GLN A 180 26.59 -14.01 2.63
CA GLN A 180 26.17 -14.00 4.03
C GLN A 180 26.02 -15.39 4.65
N GLN A 181 26.25 -16.45 3.87
CA GLN A 181 26.04 -17.84 4.26
C GLN A 181 24.66 -18.10 4.86
N ARG A 182 23.60 -17.57 4.22
CA ARG A 182 22.21 -17.67 4.69
C ARG A 182 21.32 -18.20 3.59
N ARG A 183 20.35 -19.03 3.97
CA ARG A 183 19.34 -19.53 3.04
C ARG A 183 18.17 -18.54 2.93
N LEU A 184 17.76 -18.22 1.70
CA LEU A 184 16.59 -17.39 1.42
C LEU A 184 15.42 -18.23 0.92
N ARG A 185 14.21 -17.90 1.37
CA ARG A 185 12.96 -18.40 0.77
C ARG A 185 12.52 -17.44 -0.31
N ILE A 186 12.26 -17.97 -1.49
CA ILE A 186 11.97 -17.22 -2.71
C ILE A 186 10.52 -17.48 -3.12
N ASN A 187 9.77 -16.41 -3.33
CA ASN A 187 8.44 -16.44 -3.92
C ASN A 187 8.53 -15.74 -5.29
N LEU A 188 7.98 -16.37 -6.33
CA LEU A 188 8.10 -15.89 -7.71
C LEU A 188 6.83 -15.16 -8.13
N GLU A 189 6.96 -13.90 -8.52
CA GLU A 189 5.84 -13.11 -9.05
C GLU A 189 5.54 -13.51 -10.50
N ILE A 190 4.28 -13.78 -10.81
CA ILE A 190 3.83 -14.12 -12.17
C ILE A 190 3.07 -12.91 -12.75
N ASP A 191 3.44 -12.50 -13.97
CA ASP A 191 2.67 -11.49 -14.68
C ASP A 191 1.44 -12.14 -15.34
N VAL A 192 0.26 -11.85 -14.82
CA VAL A 192 -1.03 -12.32 -15.35
C VAL A 192 -1.68 -11.34 -16.34
N GLY A 193 -0.90 -10.41 -16.90
CA GLY A 193 -1.35 -9.45 -17.93
C GLY A 193 -1.55 -8.01 -17.43
N LEU A 194 -1.12 -7.71 -16.21
CA LEU A 194 -1.14 -6.34 -15.68
C LEU A 194 0.16 -5.57 -15.96
N HIS A 195 1.24 -6.27 -16.33
CA HIS A 195 2.53 -5.69 -16.69
C HIS A 195 3.11 -4.78 -15.61
N ARG A 196 2.92 -5.16 -14.35
CA ARG A 196 3.41 -4.44 -13.16
C ARG A 196 4.64 -5.08 -12.51
N GLY A 197 5.13 -6.17 -13.09
CA GLY A 197 6.18 -7.02 -12.55
C GLY A 197 5.88 -8.49 -12.83
N GLY A 198 6.87 -9.34 -12.58
CA GLY A 198 6.72 -10.79 -12.66
C GLY A 198 7.16 -11.42 -13.99
N PHE A 199 7.24 -12.75 -13.96
CA PHE A 199 7.60 -13.56 -15.12
C PHE A 199 6.42 -13.67 -16.08
N THR A 200 6.64 -13.30 -17.34
CA THR A 200 5.68 -13.44 -18.44
C THR A 200 5.90 -14.72 -19.26
N ASP A 201 7.16 -15.18 -19.36
CA ASP A 201 7.55 -16.38 -20.10
C ASP A 201 7.67 -17.61 -19.19
N THR A 202 6.98 -18.68 -19.57
CA THR A 202 7.03 -19.96 -18.84
C THR A 202 8.41 -20.62 -18.93
N GLY A 203 9.15 -20.41 -20.02
CA GLY A 203 10.52 -20.89 -20.18
C GLY A 203 11.48 -20.23 -19.19
N ASP A 204 11.40 -18.92 -19.03
CA ASP A 204 12.16 -18.16 -18.02
C ASP A 204 11.79 -18.60 -16.60
N LEU A 205 10.50 -18.79 -16.32
CA LEU A 205 10.06 -19.29 -15.02
C LEU A 205 10.65 -20.67 -14.72
N ALA A 206 10.64 -21.61 -15.68
CA ALA A 206 11.23 -22.93 -15.52
C ALA A 206 12.75 -22.86 -15.28
N ARG A 207 13.46 -21.97 -15.97
CA ARG A 207 14.90 -21.72 -15.75
C ARG A 207 15.16 -21.23 -14.33
N VAL A 208 14.38 -20.26 -13.84
CA VAL A 208 14.51 -19.70 -12.48
C VAL A 208 14.18 -20.74 -11.40
N LEU A 209 13.16 -21.57 -11.60
CA LEU A 209 12.86 -22.69 -10.70
C LEU A 209 14.03 -23.69 -10.64
N THR A 210 14.64 -24.01 -11.78
CA THR A 210 15.82 -24.89 -11.84
C THR A 210 17.03 -24.27 -11.11
N MET A 211 17.21 -22.95 -11.22
CA MET A 211 18.26 -22.23 -10.46
C MET A 211 18.03 -22.34 -8.95
N ILE A 212 16.78 -22.15 -8.49
CA ILE A 212 16.43 -22.28 -7.07
C ILE A 212 16.68 -23.70 -6.57
N GLU A 213 16.27 -24.72 -7.34
CA GLU A 213 16.44 -26.13 -6.97
C GLU A 213 17.93 -26.53 -6.82
N ARG A 214 18.80 -26.03 -7.70
CA ARG A 214 20.24 -26.32 -7.69
C ARG A 214 21.03 -25.56 -6.64
N SER A 215 20.46 -24.49 -6.07
CA SER A 215 21.15 -23.63 -5.12
C SER A 215 21.00 -24.14 -3.69
N PRO A 216 22.10 -24.35 -2.94
CA PRO A 216 22.01 -24.64 -1.50
C PRO A 216 21.56 -23.41 -0.70
N TRP A 217 21.59 -22.21 -1.30
CA TRP A 217 21.30 -20.94 -0.64
C TRP A 217 19.86 -20.45 -0.86
N LEU A 218 19.08 -21.13 -1.70
CA LEU A 218 17.72 -20.74 -2.03
C LEU A 218 16.73 -21.86 -1.68
N SER A 219 15.47 -21.48 -1.53
CA SER A 219 14.34 -22.40 -1.36
C SER A 219 13.13 -21.80 -2.05
N PHE A 220 12.44 -22.59 -2.84
CA PHE A 220 11.16 -22.17 -3.39
C PHE A 220 10.10 -22.14 -2.27
N SER A 221 9.25 -21.11 -2.27
CA SER A 221 8.21 -20.93 -1.25
C SER A 221 6.82 -20.61 -1.79
N GLY A 222 6.69 -20.41 -3.11
CA GLY A 222 5.39 -20.22 -3.76
C GLY A 222 5.44 -19.25 -4.93
N PHE A 223 4.27 -18.98 -5.47
CA PHE A 223 4.03 -17.96 -6.47
C PHE A 223 3.21 -16.80 -5.88
N MET A 224 3.32 -15.63 -6.47
CA MET A 224 2.46 -14.46 -6.26
C MET A 224 1.87 -14.01 -7.58
#